data_AF-A0A2T4BKC6-F1
#
_entry.id   AF-A0A2T4BKC6-F1
#
_cell.length_a   1.000
_cell.length_b   1.000
_cell.length_c   1.000
_cell.angle_alpha   90.00
_cell.angle_beta   90.00
_cell.angle_gamma   90.00
#
_symmetry.space_group_name_H-M   'P 1'
#
loop_
_entity.id
_entity.type
_entity.pdbx_description
1 polymer ?
#
loop_
_entity_poly.entity_id
_entity_poly.type
_entity_poly.pdbx_seq_one_letter_code
_entity_poly.pdbx_strand_id
1 'polypeptide(L)'
;SKVDEATLRGVERLLKLHYLRSRSYNAAMEILYGRNTTSDNELYFDLSGHANITQTELENLVSKLKFEEILQYVAIPRLNVQLNMNIANSKRSRGSGRSQKQDGDGRRDLCYIFDRLRKKGVKTILKVIIDDSMTPAHSDEAIEDALKFMDVEIWDWKRTDLCSEVICKVAAKAREVNLYWSGNNAVLRGWSEEGGLKKLGDLKTVYLHIQQEFKKMLFDAERSYAEREGKKVDESIEEPIKVALIDDGVDVKDLEFNFIGGRTFCTRDEEHNLNDPYYVSSTGHGTIMARQIQSLCPRAQFYILRLEDHASEEGSRQITAKSAALAIRAAVRKKVHIISMSWTIDPPEDEEERRFLDAAIVEAANADILMFCSASDKGAKQNLTYPSKATTKIFTIGAATASGAADSWVGSLANVNFIFPGTKVEMDGPRSGADTSSREVSGSSVATALAAGLAALVLYCVQIRWFVAKDQEKQKAKRDFQLLKKHEHMMKALKDIGTTEESNHKFIEVWEVFGKKVEEKERYDQDRWLDLIAELGATLCRKIA
;
A
#
# COMPACT_ATOMS: atom_id res chain seq x y z
N SER A 1 47.25 2.81 -39.17
CA SER A 1 46.92 2.60 -37.75
C SER A 1 46.26 1.25 -37.63
N LYS A 2 46.87 0.28 -36.93
CA LYS A 2 46.23 -1.03 -36.67
C LYS A 2 45.31 -0.81 -35.47
N VAL A 3 44.00 -0.98 -35.66
CA VAL A 3 43.05 -0.96 -34.55
C VAL A 3 43.47 -2.08 -33.59
N ASP A 4 43.69 -1.74 -32.32
CA ASP A 4 44.05 -2.75 -31.32
C ASP A 4 42.87 -3.67 -31.02
N GLU A 5 43.17 -4.90 -30.65
CA GLU A 5 42.17 -5.95 -30.42
C GLU A 5 41.24 -5.62 -29.23
N ALA A 6 41.72 -4.78 -28.30
CA ALA A 6 40.93 -4.31 -27.17
C ALA A 6 39.81 -3.36 -27.61
N THR A 7 40.10 -2.46 -28.54
CA THR A 7 39.14 -1.52 -29.14
C THR A 7 38.07 -2.28 -29.91
N LEU A 8 38.45 -3.30 -30.69
CA LEU A 8 37.49 -4.14 -31.41
C LEU A 8 36.54 -4.86 -30.45
N ARG A 9 37.06 -5.50 -29.38
CA ARG A 9 36.21 -6.13 -28.34
C ARG A 9 35.32 -5.12 -27.63
N GLY A 10 35.82 -3.91 -27.39
CA GLY A 10 35.05 -2.82 -26.78
C GLY A 10 33.87 -2.40 -27.65
N VAL A 11 34.09 -2.23 -28.96
CA VAL A 11 33.03 -1.91 -29.93
C VAL A 11 32.03 -3.06 -30.05
N GLU A 12 32.50 -4.30 -30.14
CA GLU A 12 31.62 -5.48 -30.19
C GLU A 12 30.72 -5.53 -28.95
N ARG A 13 31.29 -5.40 -27.75
CA ARG A 13 30.54 -5.39 -26.50
C ARG A 13 29.53 -4.26 -26.44
N LEU A 14 29.90 -3.06 -26.91
CA LEU A 14 29.02 -1.90 -26.96
C LEU A 14 27.81 -2.15 -27.88
N LEU A 15 28.03 -2.71 -29.06
CA LEU A 15 26.96 -3.05 -30.00
C LEU A 15 26.07 -4.17 -29.46
N LYS A 16 26.65 -5.24 -28.90
CA LYS A 16 25.89 -6.31 -28.24
C LYS A 16 24.97 -5.76 -27.17
N LEU A 17 25.49 -4.95 -26.26
CA LEU A 17 24.69 -4.31 -25.23
C LEU A 17 23.57 -3.44 -25.81
N HIS A 18 23.86 -2.62 -26.83
CA HIS A 18 22.85 -1.78 -27.45
C HIS A 18 21.66 -2.60 -27.99
N TYR A 19 21.93 -3.67 -28.74
CA TYR A 19 20.89 -4.49 -29.32
C TYR A 19 20.15 -5.33 -28.29
N LEU A 20 20.87 -5.96 -27.36
CA LEU A 20 20.25 -6.76 -26.28
C LEU A 20 19.35 -5.91 -25.37
N ARG A 21 19.63 -4.61 -25.21
CA ARG A 21 18.80 -3.67 -24.46
C ARG A 21 17.56 -3.16 -25.21
N SER A 22 17.59 -3.11 -26.53
CA SER A 22 16.61 -2.36 -27.35
C SER A 22 15.80 -3.21 -28.32
N ARG A 23 16.09 -4.51 -28.44
CA ARG A 23 15.46 -5.42 -29.39
C ARG A 23 14.85 -6.61 -28.66
N SER A 24 13.79 -7.17 -29.25
CA SER A 24 13.22 -8.44 -28.84
C SER A 24 14.24 -9.58 -29.04
N TYR A 25 14.00 -10.73 -28.41
CA TYR A 25 14.87 -11.91 -28.53
C TYR A 25 15.16 -12.28 -29.99
N ASN A 26 14.11 -12.44 -30.82
CA ASN A 26 14.27 -12.84 -32.22
C ASN A 26 15.09 -11.81 -33.01
N ALA A 27 14.82 -10.52 -32.83
CA ALA A 27 15.56 -9.47 -33.51
C ALA A 27 17.03 -9.40 -33.04
N ALA A 28 17.30 -9.62 -31.75
CA ALA A 28 18.66 -9.67 -31.23
C ALA A 28 19.43 -10.87 -31.80
N MET A 29 18.83 -12.06 -31.84
CA MET A 29 19.42 -13.25 -32.44
C MET A 29 19.79 -13.04 -33.92
N GLU A 30 18.87 -12.51 -34.71
CA GLU A 30 19.12 -12.20 -36.13
C GLU A 30 20.25 -11.19 -36.32
N ILE A 31 20.34 -10.17 -35.48
CA ILE A 31 21.38 -9.14 -35.58
C ILE A 31 22.74 -9.69 -35.16
N LEU A 32 22.79 -10.51 -34.11
CA LEU A 32 24.06 -11.03 -33.57
C LEU A 32 24.67 -12.13 -34.43
N TYR A 33 23.86 -13.01 -35.01
CA TYR A 33 24.35 -14.19 -35.74
C TYR A 33 23.97 -14.21 -37.22
N GLY A 34 23.06 -13.34 -37.65
CA GLY A 34 22.54 -13.28 -39.02
C GLY A 34 21.24 -14.07 -39.18
N ARG A 35 20.39 -13.63 -40.12
CA ARG A 35 19.04 -14.16 -40.37
C ARG A 35 18.98 -15.63 -40.80
N ASN A 36 20.07 -16.16 -41.36
CA ASN A 36 20.13 -17.51 -41.91
C ASN A 36 21.10 -18.42 -41.11
N THR A 37 21.47 -18.01 -39.91
CA THR A 37 22.42 -18.73 -39.07
C THR A 37 21.73 -19.17 -37.79
N THR A 38 21.82 -20.46 -37.47
CA THR A 38 21.36 -20.98 -36.17
C THR A 38 22.49 -20.86 -35.17
N SER A 39 22.27 -20.11 -34.08
CA SER A 39 23.15 -20.10 -32.92
C SER A 39 22.64 -21.07 -31.87
N ASP A 40 23.55 -21.82 -31.25
CA ASP A 40 23.24 -22.69 -30.11
C ASP A 40 23.21 -21.90 -28.78
N ASN A 41 23.60 -20.62 -28.79
CA ASN A 41 23.70 -19.82 -27.58
C ASN A 41 22.37 -19.12 -27.28
N GLU A 42 21.87 -19.33 -26.07
CA GLU A 42 20.70 -18.64 -25.54
C GLU A 42 21.06 -17.25 -24.99
N LEU A 43 20.11 -16.32 -25.17
CA LEU A 43 20.20 -14.95 -24.69
C LEU A 43 19.44 -14.72 -23.38
N TYR A 44 18.75 -15.71 -22.84
CA TYR A 44 18.03 -15.60 -21.57
C TYR A 44 17.98 -16.94 -20.84
N PHE A 45 17.62 -16.89 -19.56
CA PHE A 45 17.32 -18.07 -18.76
C PHE A 45 16.05 -17.82 -17.96
N ASP A 46 14.96 -18.49 -18.32
CA ASP A 46 13.65 -18.30 -17.73
C ASP A 46 13.11 -19.62 -17.21
N LEU A 47 12.77 -19.64 -15.92
CA LEU A 47 12.13 -20.77 -15.25
C LEU A 47 10.66 -20.52 -14.91
N SER A 48 10.08 -19.40 -15.37
CA SER A 48 8.66 -19.11 -15.24
C SER A 48 7.85 -20.19 -15.96
N GLY A 49 7.04 -20.93 -15.19
CA GLY A 49 6.37 -22.16 -15.63
C GLY A 49 6.79 -23.42 -14.87
N HIS A 50 7.90 -23.38 -14.14
CA HIS A 50 8.30 -24.44 -13.21
C HIS A 50 7.98 -24.03 -11.76
N ALA A 51 7.09 -24.78 -11.09
CA ALA A 51 6.79 -24.56 -9.67
C ALA A 51 7.76 -25.31 -8.74
N ASN A 52 8.21 -26.49 -9.16
CA ASN A 52 9.18 -27.32 -8.44
C ASN A 52 10.22 -27.84 -9.44
N ILE A 53 11.50 -27.81 -9.05
CA ILE A 53 12.59 -28.39 -9.82
C ILE A 53 13.63 -28.97 -8.86
N THR A 54 13.99 -30.23 -9.03
CA THR A 54 15.07 -30.84 -8.26
C THR A 54 16.43 -30.33 -8.74
N GLN A 55 17.45 -30.44 -7.88
CA GLN A 55 18.81 -30.07 -8.27
C GLN A 55 19.30 -30.85 -9.50
N THR A 56 18.97 -32.14 -9.60
CA THR A 56 19.36 -32.99 -10.74
C THR A 56 18.66 -32.59 -12.04
N GLU A 57 17.37 -32.24 -11.98
CA GLU A 57 16.65 -31.73 -13.15
C GLU A 57 17.21 -30.39 -13.62
N LEU A 58 17.53 -29.49 -12.69
CA LEU A 58 18.18 -28.22 -13.00
C LEU A 58 19.58 -28.43 -13.61
N GLU A 59 20.38 -29.35 -13.06
CA GLU A 59 21.69 -29.71 -13.65
C GLU A 59 21.54 -30.23 -15.07
N ASN A 60 20.59 -31.14 -15.28
CA ASN A 60 20.31 -31.69 -16.61
C ASN A 60 19.87 -30.59 -17.59
N LEU A 61 18.98 -29.69 -17.16
CA LEU A 61 18.53 -28.54 -17.95
C LEU A 61 19.70 -27.64 -18.32
N VAL A 62 20.44 -27.13 -17.33
CA VAL A 62 21.56 -26.20 -17.56
C VAL A 62 22.69 -26.86 -18.35
N SER A 63 22.90 -28.19 -18.21
CA SER A 63 23.92 -28.90 -18.97
C SER A 63 23.68 -28.85 -20.48
N LYS A 64 22.41 -28.87 -20.91
CA LYS A 64 21.97 -28.88 -22.32
C LYS A 64 21.98 -27.50 -22.97
N LEU A 65 22.01 -26.44 -22.17
CA LEU A 65 22.01 -25.06 -22.65
C LEU A 65 23.43 -24.51 -22.81
N LYS A 66 23.66 -23.73 -23.86
CA LYS A 66 24.81 -22.85 -24.01
C LYS A 66 24.30 -21.42 -23.91
N PHE A 67 25.07 -20.54 -23.29
CA PHE A 67 24.66 -19.16 -23.05
C PHE A 67 25.66 -18.21 -23.68
N GLU A 68 25.17 -17.06 -24.14
CA GLU A 68 26.03 -15.92 -24.38
C GLU A 68 26.63 -15.36 -23.08
N GLU A 69 27.72 -14.60 -23.22
CA GLU A 69 28.34 -13.89 -22.09
C GLU A 69 27.38 -12.85 -21.47
N ILE A 70 26.48 -12.29 -22.28
CA ILE A 70 25.50 -11.28 -21.89
C ILE A 70 24.08 -11.83 -22.11
N LEU A 71 23.32 -11.97 -21.03
CA LEU A 71 21.90 -12.36 -21.10
C LEU A 71 21.00 -11.11 -21.07
N GLN A 72 19.94 -11.11 -21.89
CA GLN A 72 18.87 -10.11 -21.84
C GLN A 72 18.14 -10.14 -20.51
N TYR A 73 17.84 -11.34 -20.00
CA TYR A 73 17.26 -11.48 -18.66
C TYR A 73 17.47 -12.86 -18.07
N VAL A 74 17.36 -12.92 -16.75
CA VAL A 74 17.20 -14.14 -15.97
C VAL A 74 15.92 -14.01 -15.14
N ALA A 75 14.98 -14.93 -15.31
CA ALA A 75 13.71 -14.95 -14.60
C ALA A 75 13.56 -16.24 -13.80
N ILE A 76 13.41 -16.12 -12.48
CA ILE A 76 13.32 -17.27 -11.58
C ILE A 76 12.09 -17.07 -10.69
N PRO A 77 11.05 -17.90 -10.83
CA PRO A 77 9.89 -17.85 -9.95
C PRO A 77 10.24 -18.41 -8.57
N ARG A 78 9.27 -18.47 -7.67
CA ARG A 78 9.44 -19.22 -6.42
C ARG A 78 9.68 -20.71 -6.75
N LEU A 79 10.92 -21.15 -6.62
CA LEU A 79 11.30 -22.55 -6.79
C LEU A 79 11.44 -23.23 -5.43
N ASN A 80 10.93 -24.46 -5.28
CA ASN A 80 11.37 -25.35 -4.21
C ASN A 80 12.46 -26.27 -4.74
N VAL A 81 13.73 -25.92 -4.50
CA VAL A 81 14.86 -26.79 -4.84
C VAL A 81 15.06 -27.81 -3.72
N GLN A 82 14.65 -29.06 -3.95
CA GLN A 82 14.98 -30.17 -3.06
C GLN A 82 16.50 -30.46 -3.19
N LEU A 83 17.28 -30.00 -2.21
CA LEU A 83 18.72 -30.26 -2.15
C LEU A 83 18.96 -31.67 -1.60
N ASN A 84 19.62 -32.52 -2.39
CA ASN A 84 20.14 -33.80 -1.92
C ASN A 84 21.39 -33.57 -1.06
N MET A 85 21.20 -33.24 0.23
CA MET A 85 22.29 -33.24 1.20
C MET A 85 22.70 -34.69 1.48
N ASN A 86 23.69 -35.21 0.75
CA ASN A 86 24.35 -36.46 1.13
C ASN A 86 25.07 -36.25 2.48
N ILE A 87 24.48 -36.82 3.54
CA ILE A 87 25.05 -36.91 4.89
C ILE A 87 26.23 -37.89 4.85
N ALA A 88 27.36 -37.47 4.30
CA ALA A 88 28.61 -38.21 4.38
C ALA A 88 29.79 -37.26 4.14
N ASN A 89 30.11 -36.40 5.11
CA ASN A 89 31.47 -35.93 5.42
C ASN A 89 31.58 -34.90 6.57
N SER A 90 30.66 -34.89 7.55
CA SER A 90 30.81 -34.02 8.75
C SER A 90 31.72 -34.61 9.85
N LYS A 91 32.45 -35.71 9.59
CA LYS A 91 33.44 -36.27 10.53
C LYS A 91 34.87 -36.06 10.05
N ARG A 92 35.35 -34.81 10.02
CA ARG A 92 36.79 -34.46 10.16
C ARG A 92 37.04 -32.94 10.15
N SER A 93 36.76 -32.28 11.27
CA SER A 93 37.55 -31.15 11.78
C SER A 93 37.04 -30.69 13.14
N ARG A 94 37.28 -31.49 14.18
CA ARG A 94 37.30 -30.96 15.55
C ARG A 94 38.65 -30.29 15.76
N GLY A 95 38.66 -28.95 15.75
CA GLY A 95 39.83 -28.17 16.14
C GLY A 95 39.62 -26.66 16.03
N SER A 96 39.53 -26.01 17.20
CA SER A 96 39.70 -24.57 17.47
C SER A 96 38.48 -23.62 17.34
N GLY A 97 37.83 -23.43 18.49
CA GLY A 97 37.34 -22.16 19.05
C GLY A 97 37.03 -20.96 18.15
N ARG A 98 35.76 -20.84 17.76
CA ARG A 98 35.01 -19.57 17.76
C ARG A 98 33.53 -19.92 17.82
N SER A 99 32.81 -19.37 18.80
CA SER A 99 31.37 -19.53 18.95
C SER A 99 30.67 -19.29 17.61
N GLN A 100 29.98 -20.29 17.07
CA GLN A 100 28.98 -20.07 16.02
C GLN A 100 27.94 -19.11 16.59
N LYS A 101 27.99 -17.84 16.19
CA LYS A 101 26.85 -16.95 16.33
C LYS A 101 25.72 -17.55 15.49
N GLN A 102 24.58 -17.78 16.13
CA GLN A 102 23.33 -18.11 15.45
C GLN A 102 22.77 -16.83 14.84
N ASP A 103 23.14 -16.53 13.60
CA ASP A 103 22.48 -15.51 12.78
C ASP A 103 22.00 -16.18 11.47
N GLY A 104 20.68 -16.13 11.23
CA GLY A 104 20.00 -16.15 9.91
C GLY A 104 20.26 -17.29 8.92
N ASP A 105 19.53 -18.41 8.99
CA ASP A 105 19.50 -19.42 7.91
C ASP A 105 18.39 -19.10 6.89
N GLY A 106 18.67 -18.14 5.99
CA GLY A 106 17.82 -17.84 4.83
C GLY A 106 18.04 -18.82 3.66
N ARG A 107 17.20 -18.76 2.62
CA ARG A 107 17.38 -19.60 1.42
C ARG A 107 18.73 -19.32 0.75
N ARG A 108 19.33 -20.34 0.14
CA ARG A 108 20.60 -20.24 -0.61
C ARG A 108 20.58 -20.94 -1.98
N ASP A 109 19.44 -21.45 -2.41
CA ASP A 109 19.34 -22.20 -3.66
C ASP A 109 19.65 -21.34 -4.89
N LEU A 110 19.36 -20.03 -4.88
CA LEU A 110 19.76 -19.14 -5.96
C LEU A 110 21.29 -19.01 -6.09
N CYS A 111 22.06 -19.14 -5.01
CA CYS A 111 23.53 -19.15 -5.10
C CYS A 111 24.02 -20.25 -6.04
N TYR A 112 23.36 -21.41 -6.00
CA TYR A 112 23.66 -22.55 -6.85
C TYR A 112 23.29 -22.29 -8.31
N ILE A 113 22.11 -21.72 -8.58
CA ILE A 113 21.65 -21.41 -9.95
C ILE A 113 22.62 -20.45 -10.63
N PHE A 114 22.94 -19.33 -9.98
CA PHE A 114 23.83 -18.33 -10.56
C PHE A 114 25.30 -18.80 -10.63
N ASP A 115 25.76 -19.69 -9.74
CA ASP A 115 27.06 -20.37 -9.89
C ASP A 115 27.13 -21.19 -11.18
N ARG A 116 26.05 -21.89 -11.55
CA ARG A 116 25.99 -22.65 -12.80
C ARG A 116 25.98 -21.74 -14.03
N LEU A 117 25.23 -20.63 -14.00
CA LEU A 117 25.26 -19.63 -15.06
C LEU A 117 26.67 -19.04 -15.23
N ARG A 118 27.36 -18.69 -14.14
CA ARG A 118 28.76 -18.24 -14.17
C ARG A 118 29.68 -19.27 -14.82
N LYS A 119 29.58 -20.54 -14.42
CA LYS A 119 30.39 -21.64 -14.98
C LYS A 119 30.13 -21.88 -16.47
N LYS A 120 28.96 -21.49 -16.97
CA LYS A 120 28.62 -21.50 -18.40
C LYS A 120 29.09 -20.23 -19.14
N GLY A 121 29.78 -19.31 -18.48
CA GLY A 121 30.41 -18.14 -19.10
C GLY A 121 29.59 -16.85 -19.03
N VAL A 122 28.43 -16.84 -18.37
CA VAL A 122 27.62 -15.64 -18.20
C VAL A 122 28.32 -14.65 -17.28
N LYS A 123 28.52 -13.41 -17.75
CA LYS A 123 29.17 -12.32 -16.98
C LYS A 123 28.28 -11.10 -16.79
N THR A 124 27.31 -10.87 -17.67
CA THR A 124 26.38 -9.74 -17.57
C THR A 124 24.95 -10.23 -17.74
N ILE A 125 24.06 -9.77 -16.88
CA ILE A 125 22.63 -10.03 -16.95
C ILE A 125 21.93 -8.68 -16.99
N LEU A 126 21.33 -8.32 -18.12
CA LEU A 126 20.72 -7.00 -18.27
C LEU A 126 19.51 -6.82 -17.34
N LYS A 127 18.75 -7.88 -17.07
CA LYS A 127 17.61 -7.85 -16.15
C LYS A 127 17.51 -9.11 -15.31
N VAL A 128 17.46 -8.96 -13.99
CA VAL A 128 17.12 -10.05 -13.07
C VAL A 128 15.66 -9.90 -12.65
N ILE A 129 14.88 -10.97 -12.70
CA ILE A 129 13.47 -11.03 -12.29
C ILE A 129 13.32 -12.21 -11.33
N ILE A 130 13.38 -11.95 -10.03
CA ILE A 130 13.45 -13.00 -9.00
C ILE A 130 12.26 -12.87 -8.07
N ASP A 131 11.46 -13.93 -7.97
CA ASP A 131 10.40 -14.01 -6.98
C ASP A 131 10.94 -14.54 -5.64
N ASP A 132 11.28 -13.61 -4.75
CA ASP A 132 11.75 -13.87 -3.38
C ASP A 132 10.80 -13.27 -2.33
N SER A 133 9.51 -13.16 -2.70
CA SER A 133 8.50 -12.43 -1.93
C SER A 133 7.97 -13.18 -0.71
N MET A 134 8.16 -14.50 -0.69
CA MET A 134 7.64 -15.40 0.34
C MET A 134 8.75 -15.82 1.31
N THR A 135 8.38 -16.08 2.57
CA THR A 135 9.32 -16.60 3.58
C THR A 135 9.50 -18.13 3.49
N PRO A 136 10.67 -18.69 3.86
CA PRO A 136 11.93 -17.96 4.04
C PRO A 136 12.40 -17.37 2.71
N ALA A 137 12.88 -16.13 2.74
CA ALA A 137 13.52 -15.44 1.62
C ALA A 137 15.03 -15.69 1.65
N HIS A 138 15.75 -15.25 0.62
CA HIS A 138 17.22 -15.30 0.63
C HIS A 138 17.77 -14.23 1.58
N SER A 139 18.82 -14.57 2.34
CA SER A 139 19.53 -13.57 3.16
C SER A 139 20.30 -12.59 2.28
N ASP A 140 20.71 -11.44 2.83
CA ASP A 140 21.53 -10.46 2.13
C ASP A 140 22.80 -11.11 1.58
N GLU A 141 23.48 -11.92 2.39
CA GLU A 141 24.70 -12.65 2.00
C GLU A 141 24.44 -13.65 0.87
N ALA A 142 23.29 -14.34 0.90
CA ALA A 142 22.93 -15.29 -0.14
C ALA A 142 22.69 -14.60 -1.49
N ILE A 143 22.03 -13.44 -1.49
CA ILE A 143 21.83 -12.61 -2.69
C ILE A 143 23.17 -12.10 -3.22
N GLU A 144 24.02 -11.61 -2.31
CA GLU A 144 25.35 -11.13 -2.66
C GLU A 144 26.22 -12.21 -3.32
N ASP A 145 26.25 -13.41 -2.71
CA ASP A 145 26.97 -14.57 -3.24
C ASP A 145 26.38 -15.05 -4.58
N ALA A 146 25.05 -15.00 -4.72
CA ALA A 146 24.36 -15.40 -5.93
C ALA A 146 24.78 -14.55 -7.12
N LEU A 147 24.81 -13.21 -6.99
CA LEU A 147 25.12 -12.31 -8.11
C LEU A 147 26.59 -11.86 -8.18
N LYS A 148 27.44 -12.40 -7.30
CA LYS A 148 28.87 -12.07 -7.26
C LYS A 148 29.54 -12.22 -8.63
N PHE A 149 30.32 -11.20 -9.01
CA PHE A 149 31.06 -11.12 -10.28
C PHE A 149 30.21 -11.11 -11.55
N MET A 150 28.91 -10.83 -11.43
CA MET A 150 28.03 -10.59 -12.58
C MET A 150 27.58 -9.13 -12.57
N ASP A 151 27.60 -8.49 -13.73
CA ASP A 151 27.01 -7.16 -13.90
C ASP A 151 25.48 -7.28 -14.02
N VAL A 152 24.73 -6.45 -13.30
CA VAL A 152 23.27 -6.34 -13.39
C VAL A 152 22.87 -4.90 -13.71
N GLU A 153 21.99 -4.71 -14.71
CA GLU A 153 21.55 -3.38 -15.14
C GLU A 153 20.11 -3.03 -14.73
N ILE A 154 19.21 -4.02 -14.68
CA ILE A 154 17.83 -3.85 -14.22
C ILE A 154 17.63 -4.83 -13.06
N TRP A 155 17.41 -4.26 -11.89
CA TRP A 155 17.14 -4.99 -10.66
C TRP A 155 15.63 -5.16 -10.46
N ASP A 156 15.15 -6.40 -10.48
CA ASP A 156 13.81 -6.76 -10.04
C ASP A 156 13.87 -8.02 -9.18
N TRP A 157 14.27 -7.83 -7.92
CA TRP A 157 14.30 -8.87 -6.90
C TRP A 157 13.18 -8.61 -5.91
N LYS A 158 12.16 -9.48 -5.90
CA LYS A 158 10.92 -9.30 -5.15
C LYS A 158 11.06 -9.59 -3.66
N ARG A 159 12.02 -8.96 -2.97
CA ARG A 159 12.20 -9.09 -1.53
C ARG A 159 11.79 -7.79 -0.84
N THR A 160 10.84 -7.88 0.07
CA THR A 160 10.35 -6.75 0.86
C THR A 160 11.48 -6.16 1.69
N ASP A 161 11.57 -4.82 1.70
CA ASP A 161 12.47 -4.03 2.53
C ASP A 161 13.96 -4.41 2.41
N LEU A 162 14.38 -4.86 1.21
CA LEU A 162 15.77 -5.22 0.94
C LEU A 162 16.71 -4.03 1.16
N CYS A 163 17.82 -4.25 1.88
CA CYS A 163 18.84 -3.22 2.12
C CYS A 163 19.46 -2.72 0.80
N SER A 164 19.56 -1.39 0.63
CA SER A 164 20.21 -0.79 -0.54
C SER A 164 21.68 -1.15 -0.66
N GLU A 165 22.37 -1.48 0.44
CA GLU A 165 23.78 -1.89 0.40
C GLU A 165 23.99 -3.16 -0.42
N VAL A 166 23.05 -4.13 -0.32
CA VAL A 166 23.07 -5.35 -1.13
C VAL A 166 23.02 -4.99 -2.61
N ILE A 167 22.07 -4.14 -3.00
CA ILE A 167 21.87 -3.70 -4.39
C ILE A 167 23.13 -2.95 -4.88
N CYS A 168 23.64 -2.01 -4.08
CA CYS A 168 24.85 -1.26 -4.41
C CYS A 168 26.08 -2.16 -4.59
N LYS A 169 26.16 -3.26 -3.85
CA LYS A 169 27.30 -4.20 -3.91
C LYS A 169 27.27 -5.11 -5.12
N VAL A 170 26.10 -5.66 -5.49
CA VAL A 170 26.02 -6.63 -6.60
C VAL A 170 25.46 -6.08 -7.90
N ALA A 171 24.85 -4.90 -7.88
CA ALA A 171 24.25 -4.26 -9.04
C ALA A 171 24.74 -2.82 -9.18
N ALA A 172 26.04 -2.58 -9.03
CA ALA A 172 26.66 -1.25 -9.11
C ALA A 172 26.40 -0.50 -10.44
N LYS A 173 26.06 -1.24 -11.51
CA LYS A 173 25.69 -0.71 -12.85
C LYS A 173 24.18 -0.67 -13.08
N ALA A 174 23.37 -0.81 -12.03
CA ALA A 174 21.93 -0.75 -12.13
C ALA A 174 21.49 0.63 -12.62
N ARG A 175 20.76 0.65 -13.73
CA ARG A 175 20.09 1.82 -14.29
C ARG A 175 18.62 1.89 -13.90
N GLU A 176 18.04 0.75 -13.53
CA GLU A 176 16.66 0.64 -13.07
C GLU A 176 16.60 -0.29 -11.86
N VAL A 177 15.90 0.13 -10.80
CA VAL A 177 15.73 -0.66 -9.58
C VAL A 177 14.25 -0.73 -9.21
N ASN A 178 13.73 -1.94 -9.03
CA ASN A 178 12.41 -2.22 -8.48
C ASN A 178 12.57 -2.57 -7.00
N LEU A 179 11.93 -1.79 -6.13
CA LEU A 179 11.94 -1.95 -4.68
C LEU A 179 10.54 -2.36 -4.22
N TYR A 180 10.47 -3.25 -3.24
CA TYR A 180 9.23 -3.73 -2.66
C TYR A 180 9.16 -3.26 -1.21
N TRP A 181 8.20 -2.40 -0.90
CA TRP A 181 8.17 -1.64 0.34
C TRP A 181 6.97 -2.01 1.20
N SER A 182 7.25 -2.42 2.44
CA SER A 182 6.22 -2.81 3.42
C SER A 182 5.39 -1.62 3.94
N GLY A 183 5.89 -0.40 3.78
CA GLY A 183 5.41 0.78 4.51
C GLY A 183 6.38 1.27 5.59
N ASN A 184 7.48 0.55 5.86
CA ASN A 184 8.48 0.96 6.83
C ASN A 184 9.27 2.21 6.40
N ASN A 185 8.99 3.36 7.02
CA ASN A 185 9.64 4.63 6.67
C ASN A 185 11.16 4.64 6.91
N ALA A 186 11.68 3.83 7.85
CA ALA A 186 13.13 3.75 8.09
C ALA A 186 13.86 3.18 6.86
N VAL A 187 13.26 2.18 6.21
CA VAL A 187 13.77 1.56 4.99
C VAL A 187 13.72 2.53 3.82
N LEU A 188 12.58 3.22 3.63
CA LEU A 188 12.42 4.22 2.59
C LEU A 188 13.47 5.34 2.73
N ARG A 189 13.72 5.79 3.96
CA ARG A 189 14.80 6.75 4.26
C ARG A 189 16.17 6.20 3.91
N GLY A 190 16.47 4.97 4.34
CA GLY A 190 17.74 4.29 4.03
C GLY A 190 17.99 4.11 2.53
N TRP A 191 16.95 3.94 1.72
CA TRP A 191 17.09 3.95 0.26
C TRP A 191 17.40 5.34 -0.30
N SER A 192 16.80 6.39 0.28
CA SER A 192 16.87 7.78 -0.20
C SER A 192 18.10 8.57 0.28
N GLU A 193 18.80 8.11 1.32
CA GLU A 193 19.95 8.83 1.88
C GLU A 193 21.18 8.80 0.95
N GLU A 194 22.17 9.66 1.25
CA GLU A 194 23.45 9.72 0.54
C GLU A 194 24.17 8.36 0.50
N GLY A 195 23.99 7.57 1.56
CA GLY A 195 24.54 6.21 1.69
C GLY A 195 23.75 5.12 0.94
N GLY A 196 22.55 5.43 0.46
CA GLY A 196 21.60 4.50 -0.14
C GLY A 196 21.79 4.35 -1.65
N LEU A 197 20.69 4.41 -2.39
CA LEU A 197 20.67 4.19 -3.84
C LEU A 197 21.40 5.27 -4.64
N LYS A 198 21.67 6.44 -4.04
CA LYS A 198 22.46 7.52 -4.66
C LYS A 198 23.89 7.06 -5.02
N LYS A 199 24.40 5.99 -4.39
CA LYS A 199 25.68 5.37 -4.75
C LYS A 199 25.69 4.74 -6.15
N LEU A 200 24.52 4.43 -6.71
CA LEU A 200 24.37 3.85 -8.05
C LEU A 200 24.46 4.97 -9.11
N GLY A 201 25.67 5.23 -9.61
CA GLY A 201 25.92 6.36 -10.52
C GLY A 201 25.19 6.29 -11.87
N ASP A 202 24.80 5.10 -12.32
CA ASP A 202 24.07 4.88 -13.57
C ASP A 202 22.54 4.82 -13.39
N LEU A 203 22.04 4.92 -12.15
CA LEU A 203 20.61 4.78 -11.81
C LEU A 203 19.79 5.92 -12.40
N LYS A 204 18.79 5.58 -13.19
CA LYS A 204 17.88 6.52 -13.86
C LYS A 204 16.47 6.45 -13.32
N THR A 205 16.01 5.25 -12.99
CA THR A 205 14.62 5.02 -12.60
C THR A 205 14.54 4.10 -11.39
N VAL A 206 13.73 4.48 -10.41
CA VAL A 206 13.37 3.63 -9.28
C VAL A 206 11.86 3.40 -9.34
N TYR A 207 11.46 2.14 -9.40
CA TYR A 207 10.07 1.72 -9.26
C TYR A 207 9.84 1.27 -7.82
N LEU A 208 8.99 1.98 -7.10
CA LEU A 208 8.62 1.62 -5.73
C LEU A 208 7.27 0.90 -5.74
N HIS A 209 7.29 -0.40 -5.45
CA HIS A 209 6.11 -1.24 -5.32
C HIS A 209 5.63 -1.20 -3.87
N ILE A 210 4.56 -0.43 -3.63
CA ILE A 210 3.96 -0.28 -2.29
C ILE A 210 3.08 -1.50 -2.02
N GLN A 211 3.40 -2.25 -0.98
CA GLN A 211 2.66 -3.45 -0.60
C GLN A 211 1.32 -3.10 0.05
N GLN A 212 0.23 -3.15 -0.72
CA GLN A 212 -1.15 -3.20 -0.21
C GLN A 212 -1.49 -4.63 0.30
N GLU A 213 -0.57 -5.27 1.02
CA GLU A 213 -0.62 -6.71 1.27
C GLU A 213 -1.82 -7.14 2.10
N PHE A 214 -2.25 -6.34 3.07
CA PHE A 214 -3.46 -6.66 3.83
C PHE A 214 -4.71 -6.63 2.94
N LYS A 215 -4.83 -5.62 2.07
CA LYS A 215 -5.94 -5.53 1.12
C LYS A 215 -5.92 -6.71 0.13
N LYS A 216 -4.74 -7.10 -0.36
CA LYS A 216 -4.57 -8.27 -1.21
C LYS A 216 -4.97 -9.55 -0.48
N MET A 217 -4.46 -9.75 0.74
CA MET A 217 -4.82 -10.86 1.62
C MET A 217 -6.32 -10.94 1.83
N LEU A 218 -6.99 -9.80 2.07
CA LEU A 218 -8.43 -9.73 2.22
C LEU A 218 -9.18 -10.24 0.98
N PHE A 219 -8.84 -9.73 -0.21
CA PHE A 219 -9.48 -10.17 -1.45
C PHE A 219 -9.20 -11.63 -1.78
N ASP A 220 -7.97 -12.09 -1.57
CA ASP A 220 -7.60 -13.48 -1.81
C ASP A 220 -8.32 -14.43 -0.84
N ALA A 221 -8.48 -14.03 0.43
CA ALA A 221 -9.24 -14.78 1.43
C ALA A 221 -10.73 -14.88 1.07
N GLU A 222 -11.35 -13.77 0.65
CA GLU A 222 -12.75 -13.75 0.22
C GLU A 222 -12.98 -14.58 -1.05
N ARG A 223 -12.05 -14.52 -2.01
CA ARG A 223 -12.10 -15.31 -3.25
C ARG A 223 -11.98 -16.81 -2.96
N SER A 224 -10.98 -17.22 -2.17
CA SER A 224 -10.80 -18.61 -1.74
C SER A 224 -12.03 -19.13 -0.98
N TYR A 225 -12.63 -18.32 -0.11
CA TYR A 225 -13.87 -18.70 0.56
C TYR A 225 -15.03 -18.89 -0.43
N ALA A 226 -15.21 -17.95 -1.37
CA ALA A 226 -16.27 -18.04 -2.36
C ALA A 226 -16.15 -19.26 -3.29
N GLU A 227 -14.92 -19.62 -3.69
CA GLU A 227 -14.64 -20.80 -4.50
C GLU A 227 -14.98 -22.11 -3.76
N ARG A 228 -14.73 -22.18 -2.45
CA ARG A 228 -15.01 -23.38 -1.63
C ARG A 228 -16.47 -23.52 -1.25
N GLU A 229 -17.09 -22.44 -0.80
CA GLU A 229 -18.44 -22.46 -0.20
C GLU A 229 -19.54 -22.07 -1.21
N GLY A 230 -19.18 -21.61 -2.41
CA GLY A 230 -20.11 -21.14 -3.43
C GLY A 230 -20.86 -19.86 -3.06
N LYS A 231 -20.35 -19.09 -2.09
CA LYS A 231 -20.98 -17.87 -1.56
C LYS A 231 -19.97 -16.76 -1.35
N LYS A 232 -20.29 -15.56 -1.83
CA LYS A 232 -19.43 -14.40 -1.59
C LYS A 232 -19.64 -13.85 -0.18
N VAL A 233 -18.53 -13.52 0.48
CA VAL A 233 -18.53 -13.00 1.86
C VAL A 233 -19.29 -11.68 1.94
N ASP A 234 -19.01 -10.75 1.03
CA ASP A 234 -19.61 -9.41 1.00
C ASP A 234 -21.12 -9.41 0.74
N GLU A 235 -21.62 -10.40 -0.01
CA GLU A 235 -23.06 -10.61 -0.23
C GLU A 235 -23.75 -11.27 0.98
N SER A 236 -22.98 -11.91 1.85
CA SER A 236 -23.49 -12.68 2.99
C SER A 236 -23.40 -11.95 4.35
N ILE A 237 -22.75 -10.79 4.39
CA ILE A 237 -22.64 -9.97 5.61
C ILE A 237 -23.98 -9.30 5.94
N GLU A 238 -24.42 -9.44 7.20
CA GLU A 238 -25.74 -8.98 7.66
C GLU A 238 -25.92 -7.45 7.64
N GLU A 239 -24.87 -6.66 7.94
CA GLU A 239 -24.95 -5.20 8.12
C GLU A 239 -23.81 -4.46 7.38
N PRO A 240 -23.78 -4.37 6.03
CA PRO A 240 -22.67 -3.79 5.28
C PRO A 240 -22.20 -2.42 5.79
N ILE A 241 -20.89 -2.16 5.80
CA ILE A 241 -20.34 -0.91 6.34
C ILE A 241 -20.74 0.29 5.49
N LYS A 242 -21.46 1.25 6.08
CA LYS A 242 -21.89 2.48 5.40
C LYS A 242 -21.09 3.68 5.86
N VAL A 243 -20.48 4.38 4.91
CA VAL A 243 -19.72 5.61 5.14
C VAL A 243 -20.41 6.76 4.42
N ALA A 244 -20.83 7.77 5.17
CA ALA A 244 -21.23 9.05 4.60
C ALA A 244 -19.98 9.90 4.33
N LEU A 245 -19.81 10.34 3.09
CA LEU A 245 -18.79 11.32 2.73
C LEU A 245 -19.48 12.66 2.51
N ILE A 246 -19.20 13.62 3.39
CA ILE A 246 -19.75 14.98 3.32
C ILE A 246 -18.65 15.90 2.78
N ASP A 247 -18.75 16.26 1.50
CA ASP A 247 -17.71 17.02 0.81
C ASP A 247 -18.27 17.75 -0.43
N ASP A 248 -17.44 18.07 -1.42
CA ASP A 248 -17.77 18.83 -2.64
C ASP A 248 -18.47 18.03 -3.75
N GLY A 249 -18.98 16.85 -3.41
CA GLY A 249 -19.41 15.84 -4.39
C GLY A 249 -18.27 14.91 -4.79
N VAL A 250 -18.56 14.00 -5.71
CA VAL A 250 -17.63 12.93 -6.11
C VAL A 250 -17.83 12.61 -7.58
N ASP A 251 -16.75 12.53 -8.36
CA ASP A 251 -16.80 12.08 -9.75
C ASP A 251 -16.98 10.55 -9.80
N VAL A 252 -18.24 10.11 -9.72
CA VAL A 252 -18.60 8.68 -9.63
C VAL A 252 -18.05 7.86 -10.80
N LYS A 253 -17.90 8.48 -11.98
CA LYS A 253 -17.35 7.81 -13.17
C LYS A 253 -15.90 7.33 -12.98
N ASP A 254 -15.15 7.98 -12.09
CA ASP A 254 -13.72 7.73 -11.89
C ASP A 254 -13.47 6.77 -10.71
N LEU A 255 -14.52 6.10 -10.22
CA LEU A 255 -14.50 5.33 -8.98
C LEU A 255 -15.24 3.98 -9.13
N GLU A 256 -14.58 2.92 -8.69
CA GLU A 256 -15.08 1.54 -8.78
C GLU A 256 -15.54 1.00 -7.41
N PHE A 257 -16.34 1.75 -6.64
CA PHE A 257 -16.88 1.27 -5.35
C PHE A 257 -18.41 1.29 -5.26
N ASN A 258 -18.94 0.58 -4.26
CA ASN A 258 -20.37 0.42 -4.04
C ASN A 258 -21.02 1.70 -3.50
N PHE A 259 -21.94 2.28 -4.27
CA PHE A 259 -22.74 3.43 -3.83
C PHE A 259 -24.11 2.99 -3.34
N ILE A 260 -24.53 3.55 -2.20
CA ILE A 260 -25.90 3.42 -1.69
C ILE A 260 -26.75 4.68 -1.93
N GLY A 261 -26.27 5.53 -2.85
CA GLY A 261 -26.87 6.78 -3.30
C GLY A 261 -26.15 8.02 -2.78
N GLY A 262 -26.79 9.18 -2.95
CA GLY A 262 -26.30 10.44 -2.42
C GLY A 262 -27.38 11.51 -2.41
N ARG A 263 -27.03 12.71 -1.94
CA ARG A 263 -27.88 13.89 -1.96
C ARG A 263 -27.02 15.14 -2.09
N THR A 264 -27.55 16.14 -2.79
CA THR A 264 -26.94 17.47 -2.85
C THR A 264 -27.69 18.45 -1.96
N PHE A 265 -26.93 19.37 -1.37
CA PHE A 265 -27.42 20.56 -0.67
C PHE A 265 -26.86 21.82 -1.30
N CYS A 266 -26.34 21.73 -2.53
CA CYS A 266 -25.79 22.82 -3.31
C CYS A 266 -26.78 23.19 -4.42
N THR A 267 -27.47 24.31 -4.22
CA THR A 267 -28.37 24.86 -5.23
C THR A 267 -27.55 25.66 -6.23
N ARG A 268 -27.68 25.34 -7.53
CA ARG A 268 -27.00 26.07 -8.60
C ARG A 268 -27.81 27.28 -9.04
N ASP A 269 -29.13 27.11 -9.11
CA ASP A 269 -30.07 28.15 -9.55
C ASP A 269 -31.40 27.92 -8.84
N GLU A 270 -31.73 28.81 -7.89
CA GLU A 270 -32.97 28.73 -7.12
C GLU A 270 -34.21 29.04 -7.99
N GLU A 271 -34.11 29.98 -8.93
CA GLU A 271 -35.22 30.40 -9.78
C GLU A 271 -35.69 29.25 -10.68
N HIS A 272 -34.74 28.50 -11.22
CA HIS A 272 -34.99 27.36 -12.11
C HIS A 272 -34.96 26.00 -11.38
N ASN A 273 -34.79 25.98 -10.06
CA ASN A 273 -34.70 24.77 -9.23
C ASN A 273 -33.62 23.78 -9.74
N LEU A 274 -32.47 24.30 -10.16
CA LEU A 274 -31.33 23.51 -10.61
C LEU A 274 -30.35 23.29 -9.47
N ASN A 275 -29.82 22.08 -9.37
CA ASN A 275 -28.88 21.69 -8.33
C ASN A 275 -27.59 21.18 -8.95
N ASP A 276 -26.47 21.40 -8.26
CA ASP A 276 -25.24 20.70 -8.60
C ASP A 276 -25.31 19.28 -8.03
N PRO A 277 -25.13 18.24 -8.86
CA PRO A 277 -25.33 16.86 -8.44
C PRO A 277 -24.22 16.39 -7.49
N TYR A 278 -24.56 15.46 -6.59
CA TYR A 278 -23.58 14.84 -5.70
C TYR A 278 -22.56 13.94 -6.43
N TYR A 279 -22.89 13.49 -7.65
CA TYR A 279 -22.07 12.60 -8.47
C TYR A 279 -21.12 13.34 -9.43
N VAL A 280 -20.94 14.64 -9.21
CA VAL A 280 -19.90 15.47 -9.83
C VAL A 280 -19.22 16.26 -8.72
N SER A 281 -17.89 16.23 -8.67
CA SER A 281 -17.12 17.01 -7.71
C SER A 281 -16.86 18.42 -8.26
N SER A 282 -16.96 19.47 -7.44
CA SER A 282 -16.65 20.84 -7.90
C SER A 282 -15.15 21.09 -8.04
N THR A 283 -14.33 20.48 -7.17
CA THR A 283 -12.87 20.71 -7.15
C THR A 283 -12.04 19.44 -7.31
N GLY A 284 -12.68 18.26 -7.26
CA GLY A 284 -12.03 16.95 -7.18
C GLY A 284 -11.72 16.51 -5.75
N HIS A 285 -11.92 17.36 -4.75
CA HIS A 285 -11.53 17.10 -3.37
C HIS A 285 -12.24 15.87 -2.79
N GLY A 286 -13.57 15.81 -2.88
CA GLY A 286 -14.37 14.67 -2.42
C GLY A 286 -14.05 13.39 -3.18
N THR A 287 -13.74 13.46 -4.48
CA THR A 287 -13.26 12.31 -5.27
C THR A 287 -11.99 11.71 -4.66
N ILE A 288 -11.05 12.54 -4.21
CA ILE A 288 -9.81 12.07 -3.56
C ILE A 288 -10.10 11.46 -2.19
N MET A 289 -10.94 12.12 -1.37
CA MET A 289 -11.31 11.61 -0.05
C MET A 289 -11.96 10.23 -0.15
N ALA A 290 -12.87 10.07 -1.13
CA ALA A 290 -13.48 8.79 -1.43
C ALA A 290 -12.46 7.70 -1.79
N ARG A 291 -11.47 8.01 -2.65
CA ARG A 291 -10.39 7.07 -3.00
C ARG A 291 -9.60 6.63 -1.78
N GLN A 292 -9.29 7.53 -0.84
CA GLN A 292 -8.54 7.20 0.38
C GLN A 292 -9.35 6.28 1.32
N ILE A 293 -10.64 6.53 1.49
CA ILE A 293 -11.51 5.66 2.31
C ILE A 293 -11.60 4.27 1.66
N GLN A 294 -11.82 4.21 0.34
CA GLN A 294 -11.94 2.96 -0.40
C GLN A 294 -10.63 2.16 -0.42
N SER A 295 -9.48 2.84 -0.52
CA SER A 295 -8.19 2.17 -0.59
C SER A 295 -7.92 1.34 0.66
N LEU A 296 -8.37 1.80 1.84
CA LEU A 296 -8.27 1.09 3.10
C LEU A 296 -9.40 0.07 3.31
N CYS A 297 -10.64 0.43 2.99
CA CYS A 297 -11.80 -0.46 3.16
C CYS A 297 -12.61 -0.59 1.85
N PRO A 298 -12.20 -1.48 0.92
CA PRO A 298 -12.86 -1.61 -0.39
C PRO A 298 -14.32 -2.06 -0.31
N ARG A 299 -14.72 -2.67 0.81
CA ARG A 299 -16.08 -3.18 1.06
C ARG A 299 -17.02 -2.15 1.68
N ALA A 300 -16.54 -0.94 1.93
CA ALA A 300 -17.37 0.16 2.40
C ALA A 300 -18.36 0.61 1.31
N GLN A 301 -19.60 0.88 1.72
CA GLN A 301 -20.66 1.43 0.90
C GLN A 301 -20.77 2.94 1.14
N PHE A 302 -20.73 3.72 0.08
CA PHE A 302 -20.69 5.18 0.17
C PHE A 302 -22.07 5.82 0.06
N TYR A 303 -22.34 6.79 0.94
CA TYR A 303 -23.44 7.74 0.83
C TYR A 303 -22.86 9.15 0.64
N ILE A 304 -22.95 9.69 -0.58
CA ILE A 304 -22.28 10.95 -0.93
C ILE A 304 -23.20 12.14 -0.64
N LEU A 305 -22.70 13.12 0.09
CA LEU A 305 -23.44 14.30 0.52
C LEU A 305 -22.69 15.55 0.08
N ARG A 306 -23.16 16.16 -1.00
CA ARG A 306 -22.54 17.37 -1.56
C ARG A 306 -22.97 18.59 -0.76
N LEU A 307 -21.99 19.29 -0.23
CA LEU A 307 -22.12 20.57 0.46
C LEU A 307 -22.31 21.69 -0.55
N GLU A 308 -22.92 22.76 -0.07
CA GLU A 308 -22.87 24.05 -0.74
C GLU A 308 -21.52 24.70 -0.45
N ASP A 309 -20.74 24.87 -1.51
CA ASP A 309 -19.47 25.55 -1.45
C ASP A 309 -19.36 26.68 -2.48
N HIS A 310 -18.67 27.73 -2.08
CA HIS A 310 -18.40 28.90 -2.91
C HIS A 310 -16.91 29.23 -2.87
N ALA A 311 -16.39 29.79 -3.96
CA ALA A 311 -15.06 30.39 -3.94
C ALA A 311 -15.13 31.71 -3.17
N SER A 312 -14.28 31.90 -2.18
CA SER A 312 -14.08 33.20 -1.54
C SER A 312 -13.41 34.19 -2.50
N GLU A 313 -13.40 35.47 -2.13
CA GLU A 313 -12.65 36.52 -2.86
C GLU A 313 -11.15 36.20 -2.98
N GLU A 314 -10.61 35.41 -2.04
CA GLU A 314 -9.22 34.93 -2.03
C GLU A 314 -9.04 33.58 -2.75
N GLY A 315 -10.10 33.04 -3.37
CA GLY A 315 -10.09 31.75 -4.08
C GLY A 315 -10.12 30.52 -3.16
N SER A 316 -10.29 30.70 -1.85
CA SER A 316 -10.42 29.60 -0.89
C SER A 316 -11.86 29.08 -0.83
N ARG A 317 -12.02 27.76 -0.67
CA ARG A 317 -13.33 27.11 -0.58
C ARG A 317 -14.03 27.48 0.73
N GLN A 318 -15.23 28.06 0.65
CA GLN A 318 -16.11 28.33 1.79
C GLN A 318 -17.32 27.41 1.78
N ILE A 319 -17.62 26.80 2.93
CA ILE A 319 -18.74 25.86 3.11
C ILE A 319 -19.78 26.52 4.00
N THR A 320 -21.07 26.41 3.64
CA THR A 320 -22.15 26.97 4.46
C THR A 320 -22.51 26.05 5.64
N ALA A 321 -22.68 26.62 6.83
CA ALA A 321 -23.02 25.85 8.04
C ALA A 321 -24.36 25.13 7.92
N LYS A 322 -25.32 25.76 7.22
CA LYS A 322 -26.65 25.20 6.93
C LYS A 322 -26.56 23.94 6.07
N SER A 323 -25.79 23.96 4.97
CA SER A 323 -25.65 22.78 4.10
C SER A 323 -24.96 21.63 4.84
N ALA A 324 -23.95 21.93 5.67
CA ALA A 324 -23.29 20.94 6.53
C ALA A 324 -24.26 20.28 7.52
N ALA A 325 -25.07 21.06 8.22
CA ALA A 325 -26.06 20.55 9.15
C ALA A 325 -27.12 19.64 8.48
N LEU A 326 -27.60 20.03 7.29
CA LEU A 326 -28.55 19.23 6.50
C LEU A 326 -27.93 17.92 6.00
N ALA A 327 -26.67 17.96 5.58
CA ALA A 327 -25.91 16.78 5.18
C ALA A 327 -25.74 15.80 6.34
N ILE A 328 -25.30 16.27 7.51
CA ILE A 328 -25.15 15.44 8.71
C ILE A 328 -26.48 14.75 9.06
N ARG A 329 -27.60 15.49 9.08
CA ARG A 329 -28.92 14.89 9.33
C ARG A 329 -29.34 13.88 8.26
N ALA A 330 -28.94 14.07 7.00
CA ALA A 330 -29.19 13.07 5.97
C ALA A 330 -28.39 11.78 6.21
N ALA A 331 -27.14 11.89 6.67
CA ALA A 331 -26.35 10.74 7.08
C ALA A 331 -26.99 9.98 8.27
N VAL A 332 -27.49 10.72 9.28
CA VAL A 332 -28.24 10.15 10.41
C VAL A 332 -29.47 9.37 9.94
N ARG A 333 -30.31 9.97 9.09
CA ARG A 333 -31.49 9.31 8.52
C ARG A 333 -31.15 8.06 7.71
N LYS A 334 -30.00 8.08 7.01
CA LYS A 334 -29.49 6.92 6.24
C LYS A 334 -28.91 5.82 7.14
N LYS A 335 -28.77 6.07 8.46
CA LYS A 335 -28.21 5.15 9.45
C LYS A 335 -26.83 4.65 9.03
N VAL A 336 -25.95 5.58 8.65
CA VAL A 336 -24.55 5.25 8.35
C VAL A 336 -23.80 4.88 9.62
N HIS A 337 -22.70 4.14 9.49
CA HIS A 337 -21.82 3.82 10.62
C HIS A 337 -20.78 4.91 10.85
N ILE A 338 -20.32 5.53 9.77
CA ILE A 338 -19.23 6.52 9.78
C ILE A 338 -19.67 7.75 8.98
N ILE A 339 -19.32 8.94 9.47
CA ILE A 339 -19.35 10.20 8.73
C ILE A 339 -17.92 10.71 8.59
N SER A 340 -17.46 10.95 7.37
CA SER A 340 -16.19 11.60 7.06
C SER A 340 -16.43 13.05 6.62
N MET A 341 -15.87 14.00 7.36
CA MET A 341 -15.95 15.45 7.12
C MET A 341 -14.54 16.02 6.95
N SER A 342 -14.01 15.94 5.73
CA SER A 342 -12.65 16.39 5.40
C SER A 342 -12.56 17.91 5.19
N TRP A 343 -13.15 18.67 6.10
CA TRP A 343 -13.24 20.13 6.05
C TRP A 343 -13.35 20.71 7.46
N THR A 344 -13.09 22.01 7.57
CA THR A 344 -13.33 22.78 8.78
C THR A 344 -14.03 24.09 8.41
N ILE A 345 -14.89 24.57 9.31
CA ILE A 345 -15.46 25.92 9.20
C ILE A 345 -15.22 26.69 10.50
N ASP A 346 -14.95 27.99 10.38
CA ASP A 346 -14.91 28.87 11.54
C ASP A 346 -16.34 28.96 12.14
N PRO A 347 -16.48 29.19 13.46
CA PRO A 347 -17.80 29.30 14.09
C PRO A 347 -18.68 30.34 13.38
N PRO A 348 -19.92 29.98 12.97
CA PRO A 348 -20.82 30.94 12.32
C PRO A 348 -21.08 32.15 13.23
N GLU A 349 -21.09 33.34 12.64
CA GLU A 349 -21.45 34.58 13.34
C GLU A 349 -22.94 34.58 13.71
N ASP A 350 -23.78 34.07 12.80
CA ASP A 350 -25.20 33.90 13.05
C ASP A 350 -25.47 32.81 14.10
N GLU A 351 -26.21 33.19 15.14
CA GLU A 351 -26.48 32.30 16.27
C GLU A 351 -27.44 31.17 15.91
N GLU A 352 -28.41 31.40 15.03
CA GLU A 352 -29.36 30.37 14.61
C GLU A 352 -28.69 29.32 13.74
N GLU A 353 -27.85 29.72 12.79
CA GLU A 353 -27.03 28.80 11.98
C GLU A 353 -26.08 27.98 12.85
N ARG A 354 -25.43 28.62 13.83
CA ARG A 354 -24.57 27.94 14.78
C ARG A 354 -25.33 26.88 15.59
N ARG A 355 -26.48 27.24 16.16
CA ARG A 355 -27.35 26.31 16.91
C ARG A 355 -27.86 25.18 16.03
N PHE A 356 -28.17 25.46 14.77
CA PHE A 356 -28.64 24.46 13.81
C PHE A 356 -27.56 23.41 13.50
N LEU A 357 -26.30 23.85 13.33
CA LEU A 357 -25.17 22.97 13.13
C LEU A 357 -24.81 22.17 14.40
N ASP A 358 -24.77 22.82 15.57
CA ASP A 358 -24.59 22.16 16.86
C ASP A 358 -25.58 21.01 17.04
N ALA A 359 -26.87 21.30 16.79
CA ALA A 359 -27.94 20.31 16.93
C ALA A 359 -27.76 19.11 15.99
N ALA A 360 -27.35 19.34 14.73
CA ALA A 360 -27.12 18.25 13.77
C ALA A 360 -25.93 17.36 14.17
N ILE A 361 -24.83 17.94 14.66
CA ILE A 361 -23.65 17.19 15.12
C ILE A 361 -23.97 16.40 16.39
N VAL A 362 -24.66 17.02 17.34
CA VAL A 362 -25.11 16.35 18.58
C VAL A 362 -26.10 15.21 18.27
N GLU A 363 -27.00 15.41 17.31
CA GLU A 363 -27.92 14.36 16.83
C GLU A 363 -27.15 13.14 16.30
N ALA A 364 -26.12 13.37 15.47
CA ALA A 364 -25.26 12.28 14.98
C ALA A 364 -24.46 11.59 16.09
N ALA A 365 -23.94 12.35 17.06
CA ALA A 365 -23.25 11.80 18.23
C ALA A 365 -24.17 10.94 19.11
N ASN A 366 -25.43 11.33 19.25
CA ASN A 366 -26.44 10.58 20.02
C ASN A 366 -26.96 9.35 19.26
N ALA A 367 -26.81 9.32 17.94
CA ALA A 367 -27.12 8.17 17.11
C ALA A 367 -25.98 7.12 17.06
N ASP A 368 -24.94 7.27 17.89
CA ASP A 368 -23.74 6.42 17.91
C ASP A 368 -23.09 6.29 16.52
N ILE A 369 -23.03 7.39 15.76
CA ILE A 369 -22.31 7.46 14.49
C ILE A 369 -20.86 7.90 14.75
N LEU A 370 -19.90 7.16 14.19
CA LEU A 370 -18.48 7.52 14.28
C LEU A 370 -18.20 8.70 13.34
N MET A 371 -17.96 9.88 13.89
CA MET A 371 -17.69 11.08 13.12
C MET A 371 -16.19 11.37 13.10
N PHE A 372 -15.63 11.54 11.90
CA PHE A 372 -14.24 11.95 11.68
C PHE A 372 -14.22 13.31 11.00
N CYS A 373 -13.41 14.23 11.53
CA CYS A 373 -13.22 15.54 10.92
C CYS A 373 -11.77 15.99 10.91
N SER A 374 -11.45 16.89 9.99
CA SER A 374 -10.12 17.46 9.88
C SER A 374 -9.80 18.42 11.04
N ALA A 375 -8.55 18.42 11.46
CA ALA A 375 -7.97 19.52 12.21
C ALA A 375 -7.85 20.76 11.29
N SER A 376 -7.77 21.94 11.90
CA SER A 376 -7.53 23.19 11.16
C SER A 376 -6.07 23.26 10.73
N ASP A 377 -5.81 23.32 9.42
CA ASP A 377 -4.47 23.49 8.82
C ASP A 377 -4.07 24.98 8.70
N LYS A 378 -4.39 25.79 9.71
CA LYS A 378 -4.13 27.24 9.74
C LYS A 378 -2.96 27.61 10.67
N GLY A 379 -2.09 26.64 10.98
CA GLY A 379 -0.94 26.81 11.87
C GLY A 379 -1.35 27.23 13.29
N ALA A 380 -0.64 28.20 13.87
CA ALA A 380 -0.81 28.61 15.27
C ALA A 380 -2.15 29.30 15.61
N LYS A 381 -3.09 29.42 14.66
CA LYS A 381 -4.44 29.94 14.93
C LYS A 381 -5.20 28.97 15.84
N GLN A 382 -5.47 29.37 17.08
CA GLN A 382 -5.97 28.50 18.16
C GLN A 382 -7.51 28.32 18.21
N ASN A 383 -8.28 28.97 17.33
CA ASN A 383 -9.73 28.91 17.42
C ASN A 383 -10.25 27.49 17.11
N LEU A 384 -11.10 26.96 18.00
CA LEU A 384 -11.83 25.73 17.72
C LEU A 384 -12.77 25.94 16.53
N THR A 385 -12.65 25.06 15.54
CA THR A 385 -13.47 25.04 14.33
C THR A 385 -14.57 23.98 14.44
N TYR A 386 -15.59 24.13 13.62
CA TYR A 386 -16.55 23.05 13.40
C TYR A 386 -15.99 22.01 12.42
N PRO A 387 -16.38 20.73 12.54
CA PRO A 387 -17.42 20.22 13.45
C PRO A 387 -16.94 19.88 14.87
N SER A 388 -15.63 19.81 15.14
CA SER A 388 -15.09 19.35 16.43
C SER A 388 -15.44 20.22 17.63
N LYS A 389 -15.74 21.51 17.41
CA LYS A 389 -16.24 22.42 18.45
C LYS A 389 -17.55 21.95 19.10
N ALA A 390 -18.43 21.28 18.36
CA ALA A 390 -19.79 20.97 18.82
C ALA A 390 -19.85 19.84 19.86
N THR A 391 -18.87 18.93 19.86
CA THR A 391 -18.93 17.70 20.66
C THR A 391 -17.54 17.11 20.87
N THR A 392 -17.36 16.38 21.97
CA THR A 392 -16.16 15.57 22.22
C THR A 392 -16.28 14.14 21.67
N LYS A 393 -17.46 13.74 21.17
CA LYS A 393 -17.72 12.44 20.53
C LYS A 393 -17.43 12.48 19.03
N ILE A 394 -16.26 12.99 18.66
CA ILE A 394 -15.80 13.14 17.28
C ILE A 394 -14.28 12.98 17.25
N PHE A 395 -13.77 12.31 16.21
CA PHE A 395 -12.34 12.15 16.00
C PHE A 395 -11.83 13.31 15.16
N THR A 396 -11.08 14.22 15.79
CA THR A 396 -10.35 15.30 15.09
C THR A 396 -9.00 14.77 14.63
N ILE A 397 -8.76 14.80 13.32
CA ILE A 397 -7.60 14.15 12.69
C ILE A 397 -6.68 15.20 12.07
N GLY A 398 -5.41 15.17 12.46
CA GLY A 398 -4.37 16.03 11.88
C GLY A 398 -3.55 15.31 10.80
N ALA A 399 -2.94 16.07 9.91
CA ALA A 399 -1.94 15.55 8.98
C ALA A 399 -0.62 15.21 9.67
N ALA A 400 -0.03 14.11 9.23
CA ALA A 400 1.35 13.73 9.50
C ALA A 400 2.16 13.75 8.22
N THR A 401 3.42 14.13 8.34
CA THR A 401 4.42 13.99 7.30
C THR A 401 4.83 12.53 7.13
N ALA A 402 5.56 12.20 6.07
CA ALA A 402 6.13 10.87 5.87
C ALA A 402 7.07 10.39 6.99
N SER A 403 7.47 11.24 7.94
CA SER A 403 8.22 10.81 9.13
C SER A 403 7.35 10.22 10.24
N GLY A 404 6.04 10.40 10.16
CA GLY A 404 5.12 10.19 11.28
C GLY A 404 5.02 11.39 12.23
N ALA A 405 5.79 12.46 12.03
CA ALA A 405 5.63 13.72 12.77
C ALA A 405 4.42 14.50 12.24
N ALA A 406 3.76 15.25 13.13
CA ALA A 406 2.68 16.16 12.75
C ALA A 406 3.16 17.20 11.74
N ASP A 407 2.31 17.51 10.76
CA ASP A 407 2.57 18.58 9.81
C ASP A 407 2.53 19.95 10.52
N SER A 408 3.42 20.87 10.14
CA SER A 408 3.55 22.19 10.77
C SER A 408 2.30 23.07 10.63
N TRP A 409 1.43 22.79 9.65
CA TRP A 409 0.19 23.52 9.43
C TRP A 409 -0.94 23.04 10.33
N VAL A 410 -0.85 21.83 10.88
CA VAL A 410 -1.84 21.34 11.84
C VAL A 410 -1.84 22.26 13.06
N GLY A 411 -3.03 22.68 13.49
CA GLY A 411 -3.20 23.47 14.69
C GLY A 411 -2.75 22.74 15.96
N SER A 412 -3.21 23.22 17.12
CA SER A 412 -2.79 22.64 18.40
C SER A 412 -3.03 21.13 18.49
N LEU A 413 -1.96 20.34 18.68
CA LEU A 413 -2.04 18.89 18.86
C LEU A 413 -2.85 18.46 20.09
N ALA A 414 -3.07 19.38 21.04
CA ALA A 414 -3.97 19.15 22.17
C ALA A 414 -5.43 18.96 21.73
N ASN A 415 -5.82 19.55 20.60
CA ASN A 415 -7.17 19.48 20.04
C ASN A 415 -7.30 18.35 19.00
N VAL A 416 -6.23 17.59 18.75
CA VAL A 416 -6.18 16.50 17.76
C VAL A 416 -6.21 15.16 18.49
N ASN A 417 -7.06 14.24 18.05
CA ASN A 417 -7.13 12.90 18.62
C ASN A 417 -5.98 12.02 18.09
N PHE A 418 -5.79 12.00 16.77
CA PHE A 418 -4.76 11.23 16.07
C PHE A 418 -4.23 12.01 14.87
N ILE A 419 -3.06 11.62 14.39
CA ILE A 419 -2.51 12.08 13.12
C ILE A 419 -2.33 10.90 12.17
N PHE A 420 -2.60 11.14 10.89
CA PHE A 420 -2.48 10.16 9.81
C PHE A 420 -1.68 10.77 8.65
N PRO A 421 -1.10 9.95 7.75
CA PRO A 421 -0.43 10.46 6.55
C PRO A 421 -1.32 11.46 5.81
N GLY A 422 -0.82 12.67 5.61
CA GLY A 422 -1.59 13.77 5.00
C GLY A 422 -0.78 14.66 4.07
N THR A 423 0.51 14.38 3.86
CA THR A 423 1.37 15.20 3.00
C THR A 423 1.61 14.52 1.64
N LYS A 424 1.49 15.29 0.55
CA LYS A 424 1.85 14.94 -0.84
C LYS A 424 1.09 13.73 -1.40
N VAL A 425 -0.24 13.77 -1.38
CA VAL A 425 -1.04 12.80 -2.14
C VAL A 425 -1.23 13.28 -3.57
N GLU A 426 -0.70 12.54 -4.52
CA GLU A 426 -0.81 12.87 -5.95
C GLU A 426 -2.26 12.73 -6.45
N MET A 427 -2.75 13.75 -7.15
CA MET A 427 -3.93 13.63 -8.01
C MET A 427 -3.55 13.00 -9.35
N ASP A 428 -4.18 11.89 -9.71
CA ASP A 428 -4.39 11.58 -11.13
C ASP A 428 -5.34 12.65 -11.70
N GLY A 429 -4.77 13.62 -12.40
CA GLY A 429 -5.54 14.64 -13.12
C GLY A 429 -6.38 14.02 -14.25
N PRO A 430 -7.43 14.73 -14.72
CA PRO A 430 -8.18 14.29 -15.89
C PRO A 430 -7.23 14.07 -17.08
N ARG A 431 -7.33 12.91 -17.76
CA ARG A 431 -6.65 12.64 -19.05
C ARG A 431 -7.28 13.43 -20.21
N SER A 432 -7.54 14.72 -20.00
CA SER A 432 -7.94 15.65 -21.06
C SER A 432 -6.79 16.62 -21.29
N GLY A 433 -6.28 16.59 -22.52
CA GLY A 433 -4.94 17.08 -22.86
C GLY A 433 -4.65 18.54 -22.49
N ALA A 434 -3.34 18.75 -22.25
CA ALA A 434 -2.57 19.99 -22.15
C ALA A 434 -2.10 20.45 -20.75
N ASP A 435 -2.46 19.80 -19.65
CA ASP A 435 -1.83 20.07 -18.35
C ASP A 435 -1.53 18.78 -17.59
N THR A 436 -0.25 18.39 -17.56
CA THR A 436 0.28 17.18 -16.90
C THR A 436 0.77 17.44 -15.48
N SER A 437 0.35 18.54 -14.85
CA SER A 437 0.69 18.81 -13.46
C SER A 437 -0.17 17.91 -12.54
N SER A 438 0.45 16.90 -11.92
CA SER A 438 -0.12 16.22 -10.76
C SER A 438 -0.39 17.28 -9.69
N ARG A 439 -1.65 17.54 -9.38
CA ARG A 439 -2.00 18.41 -8.25
C ARG A 439 -1.73 17.62 -6.98
N GLU A 440 -0.75 18.02 -6.19
CA GLU A 440 -0.54 17.43 -4.87
C GLU A 440 -1.62 17.98 -3.91
N VAL A 441 -2.41 17.09 -3.29
CA VAL A 441 -3.27 17.45 -2.16
C VAL A 441 -2.53 17.07 -0.89
N SER A 442 -2.32 18.06 -0.04
CA SER A 442 -1.78 17.88 1.31
C SER A 442 -2.74 18.52 2.31
N GLY A 443 -2.91 17.89 3.46
CA GLY A 443 -3.68 18.43 4.57
C GLY A 443 -4.37 17.37 5.41
N SER A 444 -4.94 17.85 6.51
CA SER A 444 -5.73 17.08 7.47
C SER A 444 -6.96 16.44 6.81
N SER A 445 -7.40 16.93 5.65
CA SER A 445 -8.45 16.32 4.82
C SER A 445 -8.14 14.88 4.42
N VAL A 446 -6.95 14.64 3.84
CA VAL A 446 -6.49 13.30 3.43
C VAL A 446 -6.39 12.39 4.65
N ALA A 447 -5.75 12.90 5.71
CA ALA A 447 -5.58 12.19 6.97
C ALA A 447 -6.93 11.75 7.57
N THR A 448 -7.95 12.61 7.50
CA THR A 448 -9.31 12.33 7.95
C THR A 448 -9.95 11.20 7.16
N ALA A 449 -9.80 11.22 5.83
CA ALA A 449 -10.33 10.19 4.96
C ALA A 449 -9.66 8.82 5.23
N LEU A 450 -8.34 8.80 5.46
CA LEU A 450 -7.63 7.58 5.87
C LEU A 450 -8.08 7.09 7.26
N ALA A 451 -8.29 7.99 8.22
CA ALA A 451 -8.78 7.61 9.54
C ALA A 451 -10.19 6.99 9.46
N ALA A 452 -11.09 7.58 8.67
CA ALA A 452 -12.42 7.03 8.41
C ALA A 452 -12.35 5.66 7.69
N GLY A 453 -11.44 5.51 6.72
CA GLY A 453 -11.17 4.24 6.03
C GLY A 453 -10.63 3.16 6.96
N LEU A 454 -9.71 3.49 7.88
CA LEU A 454 -9.21 2.55 8.88
C LEU A 454 -10.32 2.11 9.84
N ALA A 455 -11.14 3.05 10.32
CA ALA A 455 -12.27 2.71 11.19
C ALA A 455 -13.28 1.79 10.48
N ALA A 456 -13.54 2.03 9.19
CA ALA A 456 -14.36 1.13 8.36
C ALA A 456 -13.73 -0.26 8.25
N LEU A 457 -12.42 -0.35 8.06
CA LEU A 457 -11.68 -1.62 8.00
C LEU A 457 -11.71 -2.38 9.33
N VAL A 458 -11.57 -1.69 10.45
CA VAL A 458 -11.69 -2.27 11.80
C VAL A 458 -13.07 -2.87 11.99
N LEU A 459 -14.14 -2.14 11.67
CA LEU A 459 -15.49 -2.67 11.70
C LEU A 459 -15.63 -3.89 10.78
N TYR A 460 -15.08 -3.84 9.57
CA TYR A 460 -15.15 -4.94 8.61
C TYR A 460 -14.44 -6.22 9.08
N CYS A 461 -13.27 -6.12 9.71
CA CYS A 461 -12.58 -7.28 10.30
C CYS A 461 -13.44 -7.97 11.37
N VAL A 462 -14.16 -7.18 12.17
CA VAL A 462 -15.08 -7.71 13.19
C VAL A 462 -16.34 -8.30 12.56
N GLN A 463 -16.78 -7.79 11.41
CA GLN A 463 -17.85 -8.42 10.63
C GLN A 463 -17.44 -9.77 10.07
N ILE A 464 -16.21 -9.89 9.57
CA ILE A 464 -15.67 -11.19 9.12
C ILE A 464 -15.64 -12.16 10.31
N ARG A 465 -15.18 -11.73 11.48
CA ARG A 465 -15.26 -12.53 12.71
C ARG A 465 -16.69 -12.95 13.03
N TRP A 466 -17.64 -12.02 12.97
CA TRP A 466 -19.05 -12.31 13.23
C TRP A 466 -19.63 -13.29 12.18
N PHE A 467 -19.23 -13.15 10.92
CA PHE A 467 -19.66 -14.00 9.81
C PHE A 467 -19.17 -15.46 9.96
N VAL A 468 -17.88 -15.66 10.27
CA VAL A 468 -17.30 -17.02 10.40
C VAL A 468 -17.59 -17.69 11.74
N ALA A 469 -17.89 -16.91 12.79
CA ALA A 469 -18.10 -17.43 14.13
C ALA A 469 -19.39 -18.25 14.28
N LYS A 470 -19.35 -19.22 15.20
CA LYS A 470 -20.48 -20.07 15.59
C LYS A 470 -20.89 -19.83 17.04
N ASP A 471 -22.15 -20.12 17.35
CA ASP A 471 -22.71 -20.18 18.71
C ASP A 471 -22.36 -18.96 19.60
N GLN A 472 -21.70 -19.19 20.74
CA GLN A 472 -21.34 -18.18 21.73
C GLN A 472 -20.39 -17.12 21.18
N GLU A 473 -19.46 -17.51 20.29
CA GLU A 473 -18.51 -16.59 19.68
C GLU A 473 -19.22 -15.66 18.68
N LYS A 474 -20.25 -16.16 17.98
CA LYS A 474 -21.09 -15.32 17.11
C LYS A 474 -21.79 -14.21 17.90
N GLN A 475 -22.33 -14.54 19.09
CA GLN A 475 -22.96 -13.56 19.97
C GLN A 475 -21.96 -12.58 20.59
N LYS A 476 -20.74 -13.02 20.86
CA LYS A 476 -19.66 -12.15 21.33
C LYS A 476 -19.22 -11.17 20.23
N ALA A 477 -18.91 -11.66 19.03
CA ALA A 477 -18.52 -10.85 17.89
C ALA A 477 -19.60 -9.81 17.51
N LYS A 478 -20.88 -10.20 17.55
CA LYS A 478 -22.01 -9.27 17.34
C LYS A 478 -22.04 -8.17 18.40
N ARG A 479 -21.82 -8.50 19.68
CA ARG A 479 -21.74 -7.50 20.76
C ARG A 479 -20.55 -6.57 20.57
N ASP A 480 -19.38 -7.12 20.30
CA ASP A 480 -18.16 -6.34 20.05
C ASP A 480 -18.35 -5.38 18.86
N PHE A 481 -19.02 -5.82 17.79
CA PHE A 481 -19.39 -4.98 16.65
C PHE A 481 -20.31 -3.80 17.07
N GLN A 482 -21.35 -4.05 17.87
CA GLN A 482 -22.24 -2.98 18.34
C GLN A 482 -21.52 -2.00 19.29
N LEU A 483 -20.59 -2.49 20.12
CA LEU A 483 -19.76 -1.61 20.96
C LEU A 483 -18.85 -0.73 20.12
N LEU A 484 -18.16 -1.29 19.12
CA LEU A 484 -17.23 -0.55 18.25
C LEU A 484 -17.88 0.58 17.45
N LYS A 485 -19.19 0.52 17.19
CA LYS A 485 -19.89 1.66 16.55
C LYS A 485 -19.93 2.90 17.44
N LYS A 486 -19.68 2.77 18.75
CA LYS A 486 -19.64 3.91 19.66
C LYS A 486 -18.25 4.53 19.73
N HIS A 487 -18.22 5.85 19.79
CA HIS A 487 -17.00 6.66 19.80
C HIS A 487 -15.97 6.18 20.84
N GLU A 488 -16.38 5.91 22.08
CA GLU A 488 -15.46 5.53 23.17
C GLU A 488 -14.74 4.19 22.92
N HIS A 489 -15.43 3.22 22.32
CA HIS A 489 -14.89 1.89 22.07
C HIS A 489 -14.01 1.88 20.82
N MET A 490 -14.41 2.61 19.77
CA MET A 490 -13.53 2.82 18.60
C MET A 490 -12.26 3.59 18.98
N MET A 491 -12.35 4.59 19.86
CA MET A 491 -11.19 5.30 20.42
C MET A 491 -10.23 4.36 21.15
N LYS A 492 -10.76 3.43 21.97
CA LYS A 492 -9.95 2.39 22.63
C LYS A 492 -9.30 1.46 21.60
N ALA A 493 -10.04 1.01 20.59
CA ALA A 493 -9.53 0.12 19.56
C ALA A 493 -8.40 0.77 18.73
N LEU A 494 -8.58 2.02 18.31
CA LEU A 494 -7.55 2.76 17.57
C LEU A 494 -6.29 3.00 18.40
N LYS A 495 -6.42 3.30 19.70
CA LYS A 495 -5.27 3.41 20.61
C LYS A 495 -4.56 2.07 20.83
N ASP A 496 -5.30 0.96 20.81
CA ASP A 496 -4.74 -0.38 21.01
C ASP A 496 -3.92 -0.88 19.81
N ILE A 497 -4.10 -0.26 18.62
CA ILE A 497 -3.25 -0.54 17.46
C ILE A 497 -1.78 -0.18 17.76
N GLY A 498 -1.56 0.89 18.53
CA GLY A 498 -0.24 1.40 18.86
C GLY A 498 0.00 2.80 18.30
N THR A 499 0.81 3.57 19.01
CA THR A 499 1.20 4.93 18.63
C THR A 499 2.62 5.25 19.08
N THR A 500 3.33 6.10 18.34
CA THR A 500 4.71 6.49 18.65
C THR A 500 4.79 7.57 19.75
N GLU A 501 5.79 7.48 20.63
CA GLU A 501 6.10 8.54 21.61
C GLU A 501 6.52 9.83 20.90
N GLU A 502 7.28 9.71 19.80
CA GLU A 502 7.78 10.81 18.99
C GLU A 502 6.67 11.66 18.36
N SER A 503 5.47 11.09 18.21
CA SER A 503 4.27 11.81 17.73
C SER A 503 3.36 12.32 18.86
N ASN A 504 3.81 12.29 20.12
CA ASN A 504 2.97 12.48 21.31
C ASN A 504 1.82 11.48 21.40
N HIS A 505 2.05 10.22 21.01
CA HIS A 505 1.05 9.17 20.96
C HIS A 505 -0.16 9.50 20.05
N LYS A 506 0.10 10.13 18.90
CA LYS A 506 -0.93 10.56 17.95
C LYS A 506 -0.88 9.80 16.63
N PHE A 507 0.30 9.43 16.16
CA PHE A 507 0.46 8.70 14.90
C PHE A 507 0.17 7.22 15.13
N ILE A 508 -0.74 6.64 14.34
CA ILE A 508 -1.15 5.24 14.50
C ILE A 508 -0.24 4.31 13.68
N GLU A 509 0.36 3.33 14.34
CA GLU A 509 1.31 2.38 13.75
C GLU A 509 0.61 1.11 13.26
N VAL A 510 -0.14 1.23 12.16
CA VAL A 510 -0.96 0.13 11.64
C VAL A 510 -0.17 -1.14 11.29
N TRP A 511 1.13 -1.02 10.97
CA TRP A 511 1.99 -2.16 10.62
C TRP A 511 2.19 -3.14 11.79
N GLU A 512 2.17 -2.67 13.04
CA GLU A 512 2.36 -3.52 14.22
C GLU A 512 1.21 -4.52 14.43
N VAL A 513 0.05 -4.26 13.82
CA VAL A 513 -1.16 -5.08 13.96
C VAL A 513 -1.56 -5.73 12.64
N PHE A 514 -1.69 -4.95 11.57
CA PHE A 514 -2.08 -5.46 10.25
C PHE A 514 -0.90 -6.13 9.54
N GLY A 515 0.30 -5.55 9.61
CA GLY A 515 1.51 -6.10 8.98
C GLY A 515 1.89 -7.47 9.57
N LYS A 516 1.89 -7.60 10.90
CA LYS A 516 2.12 -8.90 11.55
C LYS A 516 1.10 -9.97 11.13
N LYS A 517 -0.17 -9.59 10.93
CA LYS A 517 -1.20 -10.54 10.48
C LYS A 517 -0.98 -10.98 9.04
N VAL A 518 -0.47 -10.10 8.18
CA VAL A 518 -0.01 -10.44 6.83
C VAL A 518 1.15 -11.42 6.89
N GLU A 519 2.16 -11.18 7.72
CA GLU A 519 3.29 -12.11 7.88
C GLU A 519 2.85 -13.49 8.38
N GLU A 520 1.88 -13.53 9.30
CA GLU A 520 1.32 -14.79 9.80
C GLU A 520 0.66 -15.64 8.70
N LYS A 521 0.11 -15.00 7.65
CA LYS A 521 -0.54 -15.70 6.52
C LYS A 521 0.40 -16.68 5.83
N GLU A 522 1.70 -16.40 5.85
CA GLU A 522 2.74 -17.23 5.23
C GLU A 522 2.86 -18.62 5.87
N ARG A 523 2.32 -18.79 7.08
CA ARG A 523 2.34 -20.05 7.84
C ARG A 523 1.13 -20.94 7.57
N TYR A 524 0.14 -20.45 6.81
CA TYR A 524 -1.13 -21.11 6.62
C TYR A 524 -1.57 -21.11 5.16
N ASP A 525 -2.31 -22.15 4.78
CA ASP A 525 -2.97 -22.21 3.48
C ASP A 525 -4.00 -21.08 3.33
N GLN A 526 -4.26 -20.67 2.07
CA GLN A 526 -5.22 -19.62 1.73
C GLN A 526 -6.59 -19.82 2.39
N ASP A 527 -6.94 -21.08 2.57
CA ASP A 527 -8.14 -21.56 3.23
C ASP A 527 -8.37 -21.01 4.64
N ARG A 528 -7.28 -20.67 5.35
CA ARG A 528 -7.30 -20.10 6.71
C ARG A 528 -7.18 -18.58 6.75
N TRP A 529 -6.96 -17.92 5.62
CA TRP A 529 -6.72 -16.46 5.62
C TRP A 529 -7.94 -15.68 6.09
N LEU A 530 -9.16 -16.18 5.85
CA LEU A 530 -10.38 -15.55 6.37
C LEU A 530 -10.46 -15.65 7.90
N ASP A 531 -10.03 -16.78 8.49
CA ASP A 531 -9.92 -16.94 9.95
C ASP A 531 -8.89 -15.98 10.54
N LEU A 532 -7.76 -15.76 9.87
CA LEU A 532 -6.73 -14.81 10.32
C LEU A 532 -7.29 -13.38 10.40
N ILE A 533 -8.14 -13.00 9.44
CA ILE A 533 -8.82 -11.69 9.46
C ILE A 533 -9.86 -11.63 10.59
N ALA A 534 -10.57 -12.73 10.86
CA ALA A 534 -11.46 -12.83 12.02
C ALA A 534 -10.71 -12.71 13.36
N GLU A 535 -9.54 -13.35 13.49
CA GLU A 535 -8.65 -13.22 14.66
C GLU A 535 -8.11 -11.80 14.82
N LEU A 536 -7.85 -11.11 13.71
CA LEU A 536 -7.52 -9.69 13.74
C LEU A 536 -8.68 -8.86 14.29
N GLY A 537 -9.92 -9.15 13.86
CA GLY A 537 -11.12 -8.57 14.44
C GLY A 537 -11.22 -8.80 15.95
N ALA A 538 -10.89 -10.00 16.43
CA ALA A 538 -10.82 -10.28 17.87
C ALA A 538 -9.72 -9.48 18.57
N THR A 539 -8.56 -9.34 17.93
CA THR A 539 -7.43 -8.55 18.43
C THR A 539 -7.81 -7.09 18.65
N LEU A 540 -8.44 -6.48 17.65
CA LEU A 540 -8.87 -5.07 17.68
C LEU A 540 -9.95 -4.80 18.74
N CYS A 541 -10.63 -5.83 19.23
CA CYS A 541 -11.63 -5.74 20.28
C CYS A 541 -11.09 -6.03 21.70
N ARG A 542 -9.81 -6.35 21.88
CA ARG A 542 -9.29 -6.86 23.17
C ARG A 542 -9.52 -5.91 24.36
N LYS A 543 -9.45 -4.59 24.12
CA LYS A 543 -9.55 -3.57 25.18
C LYS A 543 -10.85 -2.76 25.16
N ILE A 544 -11.84 -3.15 24.35
CA ILE A 544 -13.07 -2.36 24.23
C ILE A 544 -14.10 -2.69 25.31
N ALA A 545 -14.10 -3.92 25.84
CA ALA A 545 -15.06 -4.42 26.83
C ALA A 545 -14.76 -3.92 28.25
#